data_AF-A0A961TS30-F1
#
_entry.id   AF-A0A961TS30-F1
#
_cell.length_a   1.000
_cell.length_b   1.000
_cell.length_c   1.000
_cell.angle_alpha   90.00
_cell.angle_beta   90.00
_cell.angle_gamma   90.00
#
_symmetry.space_group_name_H-M   'P 1'
#
loop_
_entity.id
_entity.type
_entity.pdbx_description
1 polymer ?
#
loop_
_entity_poly.entity_id
_entity_poly.type
_entity_poly.pdbx_seq_one_letter_code
_entity_poly.pdbx_strand_id
1 'polypeptide(L)'
;MTRFDLAFSPDLPLAVILAIIAVSTLFAVYGLWRGLRGAWLRAAAVVALALALFNPAALIEEREPLKTVVAVVTDRTGSQKLDGRAGQTEAIRAAVLERLQRIGLFDVRQAFVEDQISATTDASTALFRGLRNALQDVPPEQFGGAILITDGQVHDIPASLAADGIHTPVHALITGRENERDRRIVIESAPRFGVVGEPYEIAYRVQQSGYPAGGTVNVSIYLDGELLANGRVTPGEAMRFTGEVRHGGKNIIELRVEADADEITAANNRGFVTLNGIRENLRVLLISGEPHAGERTWRNLLKSDPAVDLVHFTILRPPEKQDGTPINQLSLIAFPARELFVQKIVEFDLIIFDRYRRRNVLPLLYFENIVRYVE
;
A
#
# COMPACT_ATOMS: atom_id res chain seq x y z
N MET A 1 -35.92 35.66 2.74
CA MET A 1 -36.31 37.03 2.30
C MET A 1 -37.74 36.95 1.80
N THR A 2 -38.65 37.72 2.39
CA THR A 2 -40.07 37.75 1.98
C THR A 2 -40.20 38.62 0.73
N ARG A 3 -40.53 38.02 -0.40
CA ARG A 3 -40.90 38.75 -1.62
C ARG A 3 -42.42 38.84 -1.66
N PHE A 4 -42.94 40.05 -1.82
CA PHE A 4 -44.36 40.28 -2.07
C PHE A 4 -44.58 40.30 -3.57
N ASP A 5 -45.19 39.25 -4.12
CA ASP A 5 -45.66 39.25 -5.50
C ASP A 5 -47.21 39.28 -5.49
N LEU A 6 -47.77 40.22 -6.25
CA LEU A 6 -49.22 40.32 -6.46
C LEU A 6 -49.57 39.49 -7.68
N ALA A 7 -50.22 38.35 -7.48
CA ALA A 7 -50.65 37.47 -8.55
C ALA A 7 -52.13 37.69 -8.85
N PHE A 8 -52.51 37.68 -10.14
CA PHE A 8 -53.90 37.70 -10.56
C PHE A 8 -54.29 36.29 -11.01
N SER A 9 -55.23 35.66 -10.30
CA SER A 9 -55.71 34.32 -10.58
C SER A 9 -57.19 34.35 -10.99
N PRO A 10 -57.50 34.79 -12.22
CA PRO A 10 -58.89 34.90 -12.66
C PRO A 10 -59.55 33.53 -12.77
N ASP A 11 -60.71 33.35 -12.14
CA ASP A 11 -61.47 32.10 -12.15
C ASP A 11 -62.15 31.82 -13.52
N LEU A 12 -62.18 32.82 -14.39
CA LEU A 12 -62.77 32.77 -15.73
C LEU A 12 -61.74 33.15 -16.80
N PRO A 13 -61.93 32.70 -18.06
CA PRO A 13 -61.08 33.13 -19.17
C PRO A 13 -61.06 34.66 -19.27
N LEU A 14 -59.86 35.23 -19.45
CA LEU A 14 -59.64 36.68 -19.45
C LEU A 14 -60.57 37.43 -20.43
N ALA A 15 -60.85 36.83 -21.59
CA ALA A 15 -61.78 37.39 -22.57
C ALA A 15 -63.21 37.56 -22.04
N VAL A 16 -63.69 36.62 -21.23
CA VAL A 16 -65.04 36.68 -20.62
C VAL A 16 -65.08 37.78 -19.56
N ILE A 17 -64.05 37.88 -18.73
CA ILE A 17 -63.93 38.92 -17.71
C ILE A 17 -63.90 40.30 -18.36
N LEU A 18 -63.07 40.49 -19.39
CA LEU A 18 -62.98 41.75 -20.12
C LEU A 18 -64.30 42.11 -20.80
N ALA A 19 -65.03 41.14 -21.36
CA ALA A 19 -66.35 41.38 -21.94
C ALA A 19 -67.38 41.83 -20.89
N ILE A 20 -67.44 41.18 -19.74
CA ILE A 20 -68.35 41.55 -18.63
C ILE A 20 -68.02 42.95 -18.10
N ILE A 21 -66.74 43.25 -17.90
CA ILE A 21 -66.28 44.56 -17.42
C ILE A 21 -66.57 45.64 -18.47
N ALA A 22 -66.31 45.39 -19.75
CA ALA A 22 -66.54 46.36 -20.83
C ALA A 22 -68.03 46.74 -20.93
N VAL A 23 -68.92 45.75 -20.93
CA VAL A 23 -70.38 45.98 -20.97
C VAL A 23 -70.85 46.73 -19.73
N SER A 24 -70.40 46.31 -18.54
CA SER A 24 -70.78 46.95 -17.27
C SER A 24 -70.28 48.40 -17.18
N THR A 25 -69.06 48.66 -17.68
CA THR A 25 -68.47 50.00 -17.75
C THR A 25 -69.24 50.90 -18.70
N LEU A 26 -69.67 50.40 -19.87
CA LEU A 26 -70.49 51.15 -20.83
C LEU A 26 -71.79 51.65 -20.17
N PHE A 27 -72.49 50.78 -19.44
CA PHE A 27 -73.71 51.16 -18.72
C PHE A 27 -73.44 52.16 -17.58
N ALA A 28 -72.33 51.99 -16.85
CA ALA A 28 -71.94 52.92 -15.79
C ALA A 28 -71.61 54.33 -16.34
N VAL A 29 -70.83 54.41 -17.41
CA VAL A 29 -70.46 55.67 -18.09
C VAL A 29 -71.68 56.35 -18.67
N TYR A 30 -72.56 55.61 -19.34
CA TYR A 30 -73.82 56.16 -19.85
C TYR A 30 -74.70 56.70 -18.72
N GLY A 31 -74.78 56.00 -17.58
CA GLY A 31 -75.53 56.46 -16.41
C GLY A 31 -74.96 57.73 -15.77
N LEU A 32 -73.63 57.87 -15.73
CA LEU A 32 -72.94 59.08 -15.30
C LEU A 32 -73.19 60.25 -16.27
N TRP A 33 -73.10 59.99 -17.58
CA TRP A 33 -73.32 61.00 -18.61
C TRP A 33 -74.77 61.51 -18.63
N ARG A 34 -75.73 60.64 -18.34
CA ARG A 34 -77.17 61.00 -18.21
C ARG A 34 -77.57 61.56 -16.85
N GLY A 35 -76.63 61.72 -15.91
CA GLY A 35 -76.90 62.29 -14.58
C GLY A 35 -77.88 61.47 -13.74
N LEU A 36 -77.93 60.14 -13.93
CA LEU A 36 -78.88 59.28 -13.21
C LEU A 36 -78.53 59.24 -11.72
N ARG A 37 -79.55 59.35 -10.85
CA ARG A 37 -79.39 59.18 -9.40
C ARG A 37 -78.78 57.80 -9.11
N GLY A 38 -77.67 57.77 -8.36
CA GLY A 38 -76.94 56.53 -8.03
C GLY A 38 -75.94 56.03 -9.07
N ALA A 39 -75.63 56.82 -10.12
CA ALA A 39 -74.64 56.43 -11.13
C ALA A 39 -73.24 56.18 -10.54
N TRP A 40 -72.84 56.95 -9.53
CA TRP A 40 -71.55 56.76 -8.84
C TRP A 40 -71.47 55.43 -8.07
N LEU A 41 -72.58 54.97 -7.47
CA LEU A 41 -72.67 53.66 -6.81
C LEU A 41 -72.52 52.52 -7.82
N ARG A 42 -73.13 52.66 -9.01
CA ARG A 42 -72.97 51.68 -10.09
C ARG A 42 -71.53 51.63 -10.59
N ALA A 43 -70.86 52.78 -10.74
CA ALA A 43 -69.44 52.81 -11.09
C ALA A 43 -68.57 52.12 -10.03
N ALA A 44 -68.82 52.36 -8.74
CA ALA A 44 -68.13 51.68 -7.65
C ALA A 44 -68.39 50.16 -7.66
N ALA A 45 -69.61 49.72 -7.97
CA ALA A 45 -69.96 48.31 -8.10
C ALA A 45 -69.21 47.63 -9.26
N VAL A 46 -69.02 48.31 -10.39
CA VAL A 46 -68.22 47.80 -11.51
C VAL A 46 -66.76 47.65 -11.12
N VAL A 47 -66.20 48.60 -10.37
CA VAL A 47 -64.82 48.49 -9.84
C VAL A 47 -64.69 47.31 -8.86
N ALA A 48 -65.64 47.16 -7.94
CA ALA A 48 -65.66 46.03 -7.01
C ALA A 48 -65.80 44.68 -7.73
N LEU A 49 -66.66 44.61 -8.76
CA LEU A 49 -66.82 43.43 -9.60
C LEU A 49 -65.54 43.11 -10.36
N ALA A 50 -64.86 44.11 -10.93
CA ALA A 50 -63.59 43.92 -11.61
C ALA A 50 -62.53 43.36 -10.65
N LEU A 51 -62.39 43.94 -9.45
CA LEU A 51 -61.47 43.44 -8.42
C LEU A 51 -61.80 42.00 -8.01
N ALA A 52 -63.08 41.65 -7.87
CA ALA A 52 -63.50 40.29 -7.55
C ALA A 52 -63.18 39.30 -8.69
N LEU A 53 -63.42 39.68 -9.95
CA LEU A 53 -63.16 38.81 -11.12
C LEU A 53 -61.68 38.64 -11.43
N PHE A 54 -60.88 39.68 -11.22
CA PHE A 54 -59.42 39.60 -11.37
C PHE A 54 -58.75 38.85 -10.22
N ASN A 55 -59.45 38.70 -9.08
CA ASN A 55 -59.04 37.93 -7.90
C ASN A 55 -57.56 38.14 -7.54
N PRO A 56 -57.17 39.36 -7.08
CA PRO A 56 -55.81 39.65 -6.70
C PRO A 56 -55.43 38.85 -5.45
N ALA A 57 -54.47 37.95 -5.57
CA ALA A 57 -53.92 37.16 -4.48
C ALA A 57 -52.55 37.70 -4.07
N ALA A 58 -52.35 37.94 -2.78
CA ALA A 58 -51.03 38.24 -2.22
C ALA A 58 -50.31 36.91 -1.96
N LEU A 59 -49.29 36.60 -2.76
CA LEU A 59 -48.45 35.43 -2.55
C LEU A 59 -47.29 35.82 -1.64
N ILE A 60 -47.26 35.24 -0.43
CA ILE A 60 -46.12 35.35 0.47
C ILE A 60 -45.32 34.06 0.30
N GLU A 61 -44.17 34.16 -0.37
CA GLU A 61 -43.27 33.03 -0.54
C GLU A 61 -42.26 33.00 0.61
N GLU A 62 -42.37 31.99 1.47
CA GLU A 62 -41.36 31.69 2.49
C GLU A 62 -40.27 30.81 1.87
N ARG A 63 -39.08 31.37 1.65
CA ARG A 63 -37.90 30.64 1.20
C ARG A 63 -36.91 30.48 2.34
N GLU A 64 -36.63 29.24 2.71
CA GLU A 64 -35.48 28.90 3.54
C GLU A 64 -34.28 28.56 2.65
N PRO A 65 -33.18 29.32 2.72
CA PRO A 65 -31.97 28.96 1.98
C PRO A 65 -31.37 27.68 2.59
N LEU A 66 -31.09 26.70 1.72
CA LEU A 66 -30.34 25.51 2.12
C LEU A 66 -28.93 25.92 2.55
N LYS A 67 -28.46 25.36 3.67
CA LYS A 67 -27.10 25.60 4.15
C LYS A 67 -26.11 24.89 3.23
N THR A 68 -25.02 25.59 2.90
CA THR A 68 -23.91 24.99 2.17
C THR A 68 -23.13 24.05 3.08
N VAL A 69 -22.83 22.85 2.61
CA VAL A 69 -22.07 21.84 3.35
C VAL A 69 -20.58 22.02 3.12
N VAL A 70 -19.80 22.09 4.20
CA VAL A 70 -18.33 22.11 4.18
C VAL A 70 -17.80 20.89 4.90
N ALA A 71 -16.95 20.12 4.23
CA ALA A 71 -16.31 18.96 4.85
C ALA A 71 -14.99 19.36 5.52
N VAL A 72 -14.78 18.93 6.76
CA VAL A 72 -13.51 19.05 7.49
C VAL A 72 -12.99 17.65 7.75
N VAL A 73 -11.96 17.25 7.01
CA VAL A 73 -11.36 15.92 7.12
C VAL A 73 -10.07 16.04 7.91
N THR A 74 -10.00 15.33 9.03
CA THR A 74 -8.86 15.34 9.94
C THR A 74 -8.10 14.02 9.82
N ASP A 75 -6.84 14.11 9.44
CA ASP A 75 -5.91 12.98 9.41
C ASP A 75 -5.45 12.62 10.83
N ARG A 76 -5.60 11.35 11.20
CA ARG A 76 -5.19 10.75 12.49
C ARG A 76 -4.34 9.49 12.29
N THR A 77 -3.74 9.36 11.11
CA THR A 77 -2.82 8.27 10.76
C THR A 77 -1.56 8.28 11.64
N GLY A 78 -0.77 7.21 11.55
CA GLY A 78 0.45 7.03 12.34
C GLY A 78 1.44 8.19 12.18
N SER A 79 1.55 8.79 11.00
CA SER A 79 2.45 9.91 10.73
C SER A 79 2.05 11.21 11.43
N GLN A 80 0.75 11.38 11.74
CA GLN A 80 0.22 12.51 12.52
C GLN A 80 0.45 12.39 14.03
N LYS A 81 0.99 11.27 14.50
CA LYS A 81 1.39 11.09 15.91
C LYS A 81 2.84 11.48 16.16
N LEU A 82 3.61 11.74 15.11
CA LEU A 82 5.02 12.10 15.19
C LEU A 82 5.20 13.60 15.47
N ASP A 83 6.33 13.94 16.09
CA ASP A 83 6.79 15.33 16.27
C ASP A 83 5.74 16.32 16.85
N GLY A 84 4.89 15.84 17.77
CA GLY A 84 3.85 16.68 18.40
C GLY A 84 2.68 17.07 17.49
N ARG A 85 2.61 16.55 16.25
CA ARG A 85 1.59 16.90 15.26
C ARG A 85 0.16 16.61 15.71
N ALA A 86 -0.06 15.64 16.59
CA ALA A 86 -1.38 15.34 17.12
C ALA A 86 -2.02 16.56 17.81
N GLY A 87 -1.22 17.29 18.61
CA GLY A 87 -1.68 18.52 19.27
C GLY A 87 -1.92 19.66 18.29
N GLN A 88 -1.04 19.81 17.30
CA GLN A 88 -1.18 20.83 16.24
C GLN A 88 -2.43 20.58 15.39
N THR A 89 -2.66 19.34 14.98
CA THR A 89 -3.83 18.91 14.19
C THR A 89 -5.12 19.23 14.93
N GLU A 90 -5.18 18.91 16.21
CA GLU A 90 -6.36 19.16 17.04
C GLU A 90 -6.61 20.66 17.26
N ALA A 91 -5.55 21.44 17.47
CA ALA A 91 -5.64 22.89 17.58
C ALA A 91 -6.12 23.55 16.28
N ILE A 92 -5.61 23.11 15.12
CA ILE A 92 -6.06 23.58 13.80
C ILE A 92 -7.52 23.21 13.58
N ARG A 93 -7.91 21.97 13.86
CA ARG A 93 -9.29 21.50 13.75
C ARG A 93 -10.24 22.36 14.58
N ALA A 94 -9.91 22.59 15.85
CA ALA A 94 -10.71 23.44 16.73
C ALA A 94 -10.85 24.87 16.19
N ALA A 95 -9.75 25.49 15.73
CA ALA A 95 -9.76 26.84 15.18
C ALA A 95 -10.56 26.95 13.87
N VAL A 96 -10.50 25.93 13.00
CA VAL A 96 -11.29 25.87 11.76
C VAL A 96 -12.78 25.77 12.09
N LEU A 97 -13.16 24.87 13.01
CA LEU A 97 -14.56 24.71 13.41
C LEU A 97 -15.12 25.97 14.05
N GLU A 98 -14.36 26.63 14.93
CA GLU A 98 -14.77 27.88 15.56
C GLU A 98 -15.03 28.98 14.51
N ARG A 99 -14.14 29.11 13.51
CA ARG A 99 -14.30 30.08 12.43
C ARG A 99 -15.51 29.78 11.56
N LEU A 100 -15.73 28.51 11.19
CA LEU A 100 -16.90 28.10 10.39
C LEU A 100 -18.21 28.33 11.15
N GLN A 101 -18.25 28.02 12.45
CA GLN A 101 -19.42 28.25 13.31
C GLN A 101 -19.73 29.75 13.45
N ARG A 102 -18.72 30.61 13.56
CA ARG A 102 -18.90 32.06 13.66
C ARG A 102 -19.55 32.67 12.41
N ILE A 103 -19.33 32.08 11.23
CA ILE A 103 -19.96 32.52 9.97
C ILE A 103 -21.44 32.12 9.95
N GLY A 104 -21.80 30.93 10.49
CA GLY A 104 -23.18 30.50 10.67
C GLY A 104 -23.94 30.10 9.39
N LEU A 105 -23.28 30.17 8.22
CA LEU A 105 -23.88 29.85 6.91
C LEU A 105 -23.66 28.40 6.46
N PHE A 106 -22.78 27.66 7.13
CA PHE A 106 -22.35 26.33 6.71
C PHE A 106 -22.88 25.21 7.63
N ASP A 107 -23.23 24.07 7.04
CA ASP A 107 -23.32 22.79 7.74
C ASP A 107 -21.96 22.09 7.66
N VAL A 108 -21.34 21.80 8.81
CA VAL A 108 -19.96 21.31 8.86
C VAL A 108 -19.94 19.81 9.09
N ARG A 109 -19.47 19.05 8.09
CA ARG A 109 -19.30 17.60 8.17
C ARG A 109 -17.87 17.26 8.57
N GLN A 110 -17.71 16.63 9.72
CA GLN A 110 -16.41 16.21 10.23
C GLN A 110 -16.16 14.74 9.87
N ALA A 111 -14.97 14.46 9.37
CA ALA A 111 -14.52 13.09 9.12
C ALA A 111 -13.12 12.88 9.70
N PHE A 112 -12.88 11.69 10.23
CA PHE A 112 -11.59 11.28 10.77
C PHE A 112 -11.04 10.14 9.92
N VAL A 113 -9.78 10.26 9.52
CA VAL A 113 -9.09 9.23 8.75
C VAL A 113 -8.02 8.60 9.63
N GLU A 114 -8.10 7.29 9.78
CA GLU A 114 -7.15 6.49 10.55
C GLU A 114 -6.43 5.50 9.62
N ASP A 115 -5.36 4.89 10.12
CA ASP A 115 -4.55 3.94 9.36
C ASP A 115 -5.41 2.75 8.89
N GLN A 116 -5.37 2.45 7.60
CA GLN A 116 -5.92 1.20 7.08
C GLN A 116 -4.91 0.08 7.30
N ILE A 117 -5.06 -0.65 8.40
CA ILE A 117 -4.25 -1.83 8.69
C ILE A 117 -4.85 -3.02 7.94
N SER A 118 -4.33 -3.32 6.75
CA SER A 118 -4.55 -4.61 6.09
C SER A 118 -3.34 -5.50 6.35
N ALA A 119 -3.57 -6.79 6.63
CA ALA A 119 -2.51 -7.76 6.94
C ALA A 119 -1.44 -7.94 5.83
N THR A 120 -1.65 -7.34 4.66
CA THR A 120 -0.84 -7.48 3.45
C THR A 120 -0.38 -6.15 2.85
N THR A 121 -0.71 -5.01 3.46
CA THR A 121 -0.43 -3.68 2.87
C THR A 121 0.19 -2.76 3.90
N ASP A 122 1.16 -1.96 3.46
CA ASP A 122 1.74 -0.89 4.27
C ASP A 122 0.64 0.07 4.74
N ALA A 123 0.84 0.68 5.92
CA ALA A 123 -0.07 1.71 6.42
C ALA A 123 -0.21 2.82 5.36
N SER A 124 -1.45 3.13 4.98
CA SER A 124 -1.74 4.12 3.94
C SER A 124 -2.78 5.13 4.42
N THR A 125 -2.53 6.39 4.06
CA THR A 125 -3.40 7.51 4.36
C THR A 125 -4.41 7.70 3.22
N ALA A 126 -5.65 7.27 3.44
CA ALA A 126 -6.75 7.34 2.48
C ALA A 126 -7.67 8.54 2.75
N LEU A 127 -7.15 9.74 2.53
CA LEU A 127 -7.79 11.00 2.89
C LEU A 127 -8.99 11.33 1.99
N PHE A 128 -8.88 11.09 0.68
CA PHE A 128 -9.95 11.34 -0.28
C PHE A 128 -11.09 10.32 -0.16
N ARG A 129 -10.78 9.08 0.24
CA ARG A 129 -11.80 8.10 0.61
C ARG A 129 -12.58 8.57 1.83
N GLY A 130 -11.90 9.10 2.85
CA GLY A 130 -12.53 9.72 4.01
C GLY A 130 -13.46 10.87 3.61
N LEU A 131 -13.00 11.75 2.71
CA LEU A 131 -13.80 12.84 2.16
C LEU A 131 -15.06 12.33 1.43
N ARG A 132 -14.93 11.35 0.53
CA ARG A 132 -16.08 10.79 -0.19
C ARG A 132 -17.09 10.17 0.75
N ASN A 133 -16.62 9.42 1.75
CA ASN A 133 -17.49 8.82 2.76
C ASN A 133 -18.28 9.88 3.55
N ALA A 134 -17.66 11.02 3.84
CA ALA A 134 -18.30 12.14 4.53
C ALA A 134 -19.35 12.88 3.69
N LEU A 135 -19.34 12.68 2.37
CA LEU A 135 -20.21 13.36 1.42
C LEU A 135 -21.25 12.42 0.77
N GLN A 136 -21.33 11.15 1.17
CA GLN A 136 -22.23 10.17 0.54
C GLN A 136 -23.71 10.55 0.62
N ASP A 137 -24.12 11.26 1.67
CA ASP A 137 -25.48 11.74 1.92
C ASP A 137 -25.71 13.19 1.49
N VAL A 138 -24.69 13.85 0.91
CA VAL A 138 -24.73 15.28 0.56
C VAL A 138 -24.99 15.46 -0.94
N PRO A 139 -26.08 16.14 -1.34
CA PRO A 139 -26.32 16.47 -2.73
C PRO A 139 -25.18 17.36 -3.30
N PRO A 140 -24.75 17.15 -4.56
CA PRO A 140 -23.66 17.93 -5.16
C PRO A 140 -23.90 19.44 -5.16
N GLU A 141 -25.16 19.89 -5.19
CA GLU A 141 -25.51 21.32 -5.20
C GLU A 141 -25.34 21.99 -3.83
N GLN A 142 -25.32 21.21 -2.74
CA GLN A 142 -25.12 21.72 -1.38
C GLN A 142 -23.65 21.74 -0.99
N PHE A 143 -22.79 20.96 -1.65
CA PHE A 143 -21.39 20.89 -1.32
C PHE A 143 -20.68 22.20 -1.73
N GLY A 144 -20.07 22.88 -0.76
CA GLY A 144 -19.36 24.14 -0.97
C GLY A 144 -17.84 24.02 -1.03
N GLY A 145 -17.28 22.95 -0.47
CA GLY A 145 -15.84 22.71 -0.45
C GLY A 145 -15.37 21.86 0.74
N ALA A 146 -14.09 21.54 0.73
CA ALA A 146 -13.47 20.72 1.76
C ALA A 146 -12.19 21.35 2.32
N ILE A 147 -11.96 21.14 3.62
CA ILE A 147 -10.72 21.49 4.33
C ILE A 147 -10.13 20.19 4.85
N LEU A 148 -8.94 19.85 4.35
CA LEU A 148 -8.18 18.67 4.71
C LEU A 148 -7.07 19.08 5.68
N ILE A 149 -6.94 18.41 6.82
CA ILE A 149 -5.87 18.65 7.80
C ILE A 149 -4.99 17.40 7.80
N THR A 150 -3.76 17.50 7.28
CA THR A 150 -2.85 16.37 7.05
C THR A 150 -1.39 16.85 7.11
N ASP A 151 -0.43 15.94 7.20
CA ASP A 151 1.01 16.23 7.03
C ASP A 151 1.45 16.26 5.55
N GLY A 152 0.52 16.01 4.63
CA GLY A 152 0.76 16.03 3.19
C GLY A 152 1.12 14.67 2.59
N GLN A 153 1.24 13.60 3.40
CA GLN A 153 1.56 12.26 2.92
C GLN A 153 0.28 11.46 2.62
N VAL A 154 -0.39 11.81 1.51
CA VAL A 154 -1.66 11.20 1.09
C VAL A 154 -1.44 10.21 -0.04
N HIS A 155 -2.01 9.01 0.08
CA HIS A 155 -1.77 7.89 -0.86
C HIS A 155 -2.91 7.67 -1.86
N ASP A 156 -4.03 8.38 -1.70
CA ASP A 156 -5.22 8.25 -2.55
C ASP A 156 -5.61 9.55 -3.25
N ILE A 157 -4.63 10.42 -3.52
CA ILE A 157 -4.83 11.65 -4.29
C ILE A 157 -5.33 11.28 -5.69
N PRO A 158 -6.52 11.74 -6.11
CA PRO A 158 -7.03 11.47 -7.44
C PRO A 158 -6.23 12.24 -8.49
N ALA A 159 -6.11 11.66 -9.70
CA ALA A 159 -5.45 12.32 -10.82
C ALA A 159 -6.14 13.64 -11.25
N SER A 160 -7.46 13.74 -11.01
CA SER A 160 -8.24 14.95 -11.22
C SER A 160 -9.43 14.98 -10.26
N LEU A 161 -9.56 16.06 -9.48
CA LEU A 161 -10.70 16.26 -8.58
C LEU A 161 -12.03 16.30 -9.33
N ALA A 162 -12.05 16.92 -10.53
CA ALA A 162 -13.24 17.03 -11.34
C ALA A 162 -13.69 15.69 -11.94
N ALA A 163 -12.75 14.80 -12.25
CA ALA A 163 -13.08 13.44 -12.72
C ALA A 163 -13.74 12.59 -11.61
N ASP A 164 -13.42 12.90 -10.35
CA ASP A 164 -13.98 12.28 -9.16
C ASP A 164 -15.29 12.95 -8.67
N GLY A 165 -15.88 13.85 -9.47
CA GLY A 165 -17.14 14.54 -9.14
C GLY A 165 -17.01 15.66 -8.11
N ILE A 166 -15.78 16.05 -7.75
CA ILE A 166 -15.50 17.17 -6.84
C ILE A 166 -15.23 18.41 -7.69
N HIS A 167 -16.25 19.25 -7.85
CA HIS A 167 -16.18 20.52 -8.60
C HIS A 167 -15.97 21.75 -7.70
N THR A 168 -15.88 21.55 -6.39
CA THR A 168 -15.74 22.59 -5.36
C THR A 168 -14.29 22.77 -4.95
N PRO A 169 -13.91 23.92 -4.36
CA PRO A 169 -12.58 24.12 -3.81
C PRO A 169 -12.26 23.11 -2.71
N VAL A 170 -11.04 22.57 -2.76
CA VAL A 170 -10.44 21.73 -1.72
C VAL A 170 -9.19 22.42 -1.21
N HIS A 171 -9.14 22.70 0.08
CA HIS A 171 -8.01 23.33 0.76
C HIS A 171 -7.33 22.31 1.66
N ALA A 172 -5.99 22.36 1.73
CA ALA A 172 -5.21 21.55 2.64
C ALA A 172 -4.49 22.45 3.66
N LEU A 173 -4.55 22.07 4.93
CA LEU A 173 -3.78 22.64 6.03
C LEU A 173 -2.72 21.62 6.43
N ILE A 174 -1.47 21.95 6.12
CA ILE A 174 -0.35 21.05 6.34
C ILE A 174 0.22 21.22 7.75
N THR A 175 0.24 20.14 8.52
CA THR A 175 0.85 20.08 9.85
C THR A 175 2.32 19.69 9.76
N GLY A 176 3.10 20.15 10.74
CA GLY A 176 4.56 20.00 10.76
C GLY A 176 5.29 21.33 10.92
N ARG A 177 6.61 21.26 10.72
CA ARG A 177 7.58 22.38 10.76
C ARG A 177 8.16 22.63 9.37
N GLU A 178 8.66 23.83 9.15
CA GLU A 178 9.43 24.11 7.93
C GLU A 178 10.78 23.36 7.96
N ASN A 179 11.21 22.88 6.80
CA ASN A 179 12.49 22.18 6.62
C ASN A 179 12.66 20.94 7.52
N GLU A 180 11.57 20.21 7.76
CA GLU A 180 11.60 18.93 8.45
C GLU A 180 12.55 17.95 7.77
N ARG A 181 13.31 17.25 8.62
CA ARG A 181 14.29 16.27 8.19
C ARG A 181 13.77 14.88 8.48
N ASP A 182 13.95 13.99 7.52
CA ASP A 182 13.68 12.57 7.70
C ASP A 182 14.65 11.75 6.87
N ARG A 183 15.09 10.62 7.44
CA ARG A 183 15.91 9.64 6.75
C ARG A 183 15.18 8.32 6.73
N ARG A 184 15.29 7.62 5.60
CA ARG A 184 14.62 6.34 5.41
C ARG A 184 15.52 5.37 4.70
N ILE A 185 15.61 4.14 5.22
CA ILE A 185 16.19 3.03 4.47
C ILE A 185 15.09 2.39 3.62
N VAL A 186 15.36 2.25 2.32
CA VAL A 186 14.54 1.49 1.39
C VAL A 186 15.33 0.27 0.95
N ILE A 187 14.79 -0.91 1.21
CA ILE A 187 15.35 -2.17 0.68
C ILE A 187 14.74 -2.37 -0.70
N GLU A 188 15.57 -2.33 -1.74
CA GLU A 188 15.12 -2.48 -3.14
C GLU A 188 15.06 -3.96 -3.53
N SER A 189 16.06 -4.73 -3.13
CA SER A 189 16.13 -6.17 -3.39
C SER A 189 16.90 -6.85 -2.28
N ALA A 190 16.37 -7.97 -1.80
CA ALA A 190 17.05 -8.85 -0.88
C ALA A 190 16.62 -10.31 -1.10
N PRO A 191 17.57 -11.27 -1.14
CA PRO A 191 17.24 -12.67 -1.24
C PRO A 191 16.54 -13.16 0.03
N ARG A 192 15.58 -14.07 -0.14
CA ARG A 192 14.88 -14.73 0.98
C ARG A 192 15.57 -16.00 1.45
N PHE A 193 16.40 -16.60 0.59
CA PHE A 193 17.14 -17.83 0.86
C PHE A 193 18.58 -17.67 0.38
N GLY A 194 19.51 -18.31 1.08
CA GLY A 194 20.91 -18.38 0.68
C GLY A 194 21.54 -19.67 1.17
N VAL A 195 22.60 -20.12 0.51
CA VAL A 195 23.36 -21.30 0.95
C VAL A 195 24.37 -20.88 2.01
N VAL A 196 24.49 -21.66 3.08
CA VAL A 196 25.47 -21.39 4.15
C VAL A 196 26.89 -21.36 3.57
N GLY A 197 27.63 -20.28 3.84
CA GLY A 197 28.98 -20.05 3.33
C GLY A 197 29.03 -19.32 1.97
N GLU A 198 27.93 -19.26 1.23
CA GLU A 198 27.87 -18.54 -0.04
C GLU A 198 27.57 -17.04 0.17
N PRO A 199 28.05 -16.17 -0.75
CA PRO A 199 27.76 -14.76 -0.68
C PRO A 199 26.31 -14.46 -1.11
N TYR A 200 25.71 -13.45 -0.47
CA TYR A 200 24.42 -12.88 -0.84
C TYR A 200 24.56 -11.37 -1.08
N GLU A 201 23.71 -10.82 -1.94
CA GLU A 201 23.69 -9.38 -2.24
C GLU A 201 22.36 -8.75 -1.77
N ILE A 202 22.44 -7.61 -1.07
CA ILE A 202 21.30 -6.76 -0.75
C ILE A 202 21.47 -5.41 -1.45
N ALA A 203 20.45 -5.02 -2.21
CA ALA A 203 20.35 -3.68 -2.78
C ALA A 203 19.47 -2.80 -1.87
N TYR A 204 20.01 -1.68 -1.42
CA TYR A 204 19.31 -0.74 -0.57
C TYR A 204 19.64 0.71 -0.96
N ARG A 205 18.75 1.63 -0.59
CA ARG A 205 18.91 3.06 -0.82
C ARG A 205 18.57 3.82 0.44
N VAL A 206 19.37 4.81 0.77
CA VAL A 206 19.04 5.77 1.84
C VAL A 206 18.36 6.98 1.19
N GLN A 207 17.12 7.23 1.56
CA GLN A 207 16.39 8.43 1.15
C GLN A 207 16.46 9.47 2.25
N GLN A 208 16.52 10.74 1.85
CA GLN A 208 16.56 11.89 2.73
C GLN A 208 15.58 12.95 2.25
N SER A 209 14.85 13.55 3.19
CA SER A 209 14.00 14.73 2.96
C SER A 209 14.47 15.88 3.85
N GLY A 210 14.42 17.11 3.36
CA GLY A 210 14.81 18.31 4.12
C GLY A 210 16.31 18.50 4.36
N TYR A 211 17.16 17.70 3.71
CA TYR A 211 18.62 17.84 3.74
C TYR A 211 19.14 18.60 2.51
N PRO A 212 20.24 19.37 2.63
CA PRO A 212 20.92 19.93 1.48
C PRO A 212 21.43 18.83 0.55
N ALA A 213 21.50 19.13 -0.76
CA ALA A 213 22.01 18.17 -1.73
C ALA A 213 23.50 17.90 -1.49
N GLY A 214 23.85 16.61 -1.50
CA GLY A 214 25.23 16.14 -1.28
C GLY A 214 25.53 15.84 0.19
N GLY A 215 26.58 15.05 0.40
CA GLY A 215 26.96 14.53 1.71
C GLY A 215 26.89 13.01 1.75
N THR A 216 27.63 12.43 2.68
CA THR A 216 27.63 10.99 2.93
C THR A 216 27.09 10.72 4.32
N VAL A 217 26.28 9.69 4.48
CA VAL A 217 25.82 9.23 5.80
C VAL A 217 26.39 7.86 6.12
N ASN A 218 26.59 7.58 7.41
CA ASN A 218 27.05 6.27 7.83
C ASN A 218 25.86 5.31 7.90
N VAL A 219 26.04 4.12 7.34
CA VAL A 219 25.15 2.98 7.47
C VAL A 219 25.91 1.86 8.14
N SER A 220 25.37 1.41 9.26
CA SER A 220 25.82 0.22 9.98
C SER A 220 24.94 -0.96 9.61
N ILE A 221 25.56 -2.08 9.25
CA ILE A 221 24.88 -3.32 8.90
C ILE A 221 25.19 -4.34 9.98
N TYR A 222 24.15 -4.89 10.58
CA TYR A 222 24.22 -5.90 11.62
C TYR A 222 23.64 -7.21 11.10
N LEU A 223 24.22 -8.33 11.54
CA LEU A 223 23.71 -9.67 11.33
C LEU A 223 23.49 -10.30 12.70
N ASP A 224 22.24 -10.64 13.01
CA ASP A 224 21.81 -11.21 14.30
C ASP A 224 22.28 -10.40 15.52
N GLY A 225 22.35 -9.07 15.34
CA GLY A 225 22.78 -8.10 16.35
C GLY A 225 24.28 -7.85 16.41
N GLU A 226 25.11 -8.61 15.70
CA GLU A 226 26.55 -8.37 15.59
C GLU A 226 26.85 -7.40 14.45
N LEU A 227 27.69 -6.39 14.71
CA LEU A 227 28.10 -5.43 13.69
C LEU A 227 28.96 -6.13 12.63
N LEU A 228 28.48 -6.13 11.39
CA LEU A 228 29.14 -6.81 10.28
C LEU A 228 29.93 -5.83 9.40
N ALA A 229 29.35 -4.67 9.11
CA ALA A 229 30.01 -3.64 8.30
C ALA A 229 29.53 -2.24 8.66
N ASN A 230 30.39 -1.25 8.42
CA ASN A 230 30.05 0.16 8.41
C ASN A 230 30.45 0.75 7.05
N GLY A 231 29.53 1.43 6.39
CA GLY A 231 29.77 2.06 5.09
C GLY A 231 29.33 3.52 5.09
N ARG A 232 30.06 4.37 4.35
CA ARG A 232 29.58 5.69 3.98
C ARG A 232 28.82 5.58 2.67
N VAL A 233 27.56 6.03 2.67
CA VAL A 233 26.69 5.98 1.49
C VAL A 233 26.25 7.38 1.11
N THR A 234 26.07 7.60 -0.19
CA THR A 234 25.47 8.82 -0.72
C THR A 234 23.95 8.65 -0.75
N PRO A 235 23.18 9.49 -0.04
CA PRO A 235 21.72 9.45 -0.11
C PRO A 235 21.19 9.59 -1.54
N GLY A 236 20.14 8.85 -1.87
CA GLY A 236 19.49 8.84 -3.18
C GLY A 236 20.04 7.80 -4.17
N GLU A 237 21.28 7.32 -3.96
CA GLU A 237 21.91 6.31 -4.81
C GLU A 237 21.65 4.89 -4.29
N ALA A 238 21.48 3.95 -5.23
CA ALA A 238 21.33 2.53 -4.90
C ALA A 238 22.69 1.94 -4.54
N MET A 239 22.80 1.43 -3.32
CA MET A 239 24.00 0.78 -2.78
C MET A 239 23.80 -0.73 -2.73
N ARG A 240 24.88 -1.46 -2.95
CA ARG A 240 24.92 -2.92 -2.84
C ARG A 240 25.79 -3.31 -1.66
N PHE A 241 25.28 -4.22 -0.85
CA PHE A 241 26.04 -4.84 0.21
C PHE A 241 26.11 -6.35 -0.06
N THR A 242 27.34 -6.88 -0.06
CA THR A 242 27.60 -8.32 -0.18
C THR A 242 28.03 -8.85 1.18
N GLY A 243 27.32 -9.85 1.69
CA GLY A 243 27.67 -10.57 2.91
C GLY A 243 27.69 -12.08 2.66
N GLU A 244 28.07 -12.86 3.67
CA GLU A 244 28.07 -14.33 3.59
C GLU A 244 27.04 -14.91 4.56
N VAL A 245 26.36 -15.98 4.15
CA VAL A 245 25.38 -16.66 5.01
C VAL A 245 26.11 -17.42 6.11
N ARG A 246 26.06 -16.93 7.35
CA ARG A 246 26.83 -17.51 8.47
C ARG A 246 26.30 -18.84 8.96
N HIS A 247 24.98 -19.02 9.02
CA HIS A 247 24.39 -20.24 9.54
C HIS A 247 23.06 -20.60 8.88
N GLY A 248 22.67 -21.87 9.05
CA GLY A 248 21.37 -22.35 8.62
C GLY A 248 20.23 -21.76 9.45
N GLY A 249 19.05 -21.62 8.86
CA GLY A 249 17.89 -21.00 9.49
C GLY A 249 17.83 -19.48 9.28
N LYS A 250 17.04 -18.80 10.10
CA LYS A 250 16.79 -17.35 9.95
C LYS A 250 18.02 -16.53 10.35
N ASN A 251 18.56 -15.79 9.39
CA ASN A 251 19.58 -14.77 9.56
C ASN A 251 18.88 -13.41 9.46
N ILE A 252 18.90 -12.60 10.53
CA ILE A 252 18.24 -11.29 10.56
C ILE A 252 19.29 -10.21 10.30
N ILE A 253 19.14 -9.54 9.17
CA ILE A 253 20.05 -8.47 8.74
C ILE A 253 19.36 -7.14 9.03
N GLU A 254 19.96 -6.33 9.89
CA GLU A 254 19.50 -4.98 10.21
C GLU A 254 20.44 -3.96 9.55
N LEU A 255 19.89 -3.11 8.68
CA LEU A 255 20.55 -1.92 8.19
C LEU A 255 20.12 -0.74 9.06
N ARG A 256 21.07 0.07 9.51
CA ARG A 256 20.82 1.24 10.36
C ARG A 256 21.57 2.45 9.81
N VAL A 257 20.83 3.50 9.47
CA VAL A 257 21.38 4.82 9.12
C VAL A 257 21.65 5.60 10.40
N GLU A 258 22.74 6.35 10.40
CA GLU A 258 23.07 7.31 11.44
C GLU A 258 21.92 8.30 11.66
N ALA A 259 21.41 8.33 12.89
CA ALA A 259 20.31 9.21 13.28
C ALA A 259 20.80 10.64 13.48
N ASP A 260 20.05 11.58 12.96
CA ASP A 260 20.18 13.01 13.22
C ASP A 260 19.13 13.44 14.27
N ALA A 261 19.52 14.32 15.19
CA ALA A 261 18.66 14.73 16.30
C ALA A 261 17.45 15.57 15.85
N ASP A 262 17.54 16.20 14.68
CA ASP A 262 16.48 17.01 14.09
C ASP A 262 15.50 16.20 13.22
N GLU A 263 15.64 14.87 13.16
CA GLU A 263 14.74 14.01 12.39
C GLU A 263 13.34 13.90 13.02
N ILE A 264 12.31 13.82 12.18
CA ILE A 264 10.93 13.57 12.62
C ILE A 264 10.85 12.25 13.41
N THR A 265 11.52 11.20 12.93
CA THR A 265 11.54 9.89 13.58
C THR A 265 12.77 9.09 13.21
N ALA A 266 13.43 8.50 14.21
CA ALA A 266 14.50 7.54 13.97
C ALA A 266 13.99 6.14 13.58
N ALA A 267 12.67 5.92 13.57
CA ALA A 267 12.09 4.62 13.24
C ALA A 267 12.33 4.24 11.77
N ASN A 268 12.34 5.23 10.87
CA ASN A 268 12.54 5.04 9.43
C ASN A 268 14.01 4.75 9.08
N ASN A 269 14.94 4.98 10.01
CA ASN A 269 16.37 4.80 9.83
C ASN A 269 16.81 3.33 9.88
N ARG A 270 15.87 2.39 10.10
CA ARG A 270 16.16 0.97 10.24
C ARG A 270 15.42 0.16 9.17
N GLY A 271 16.14 -0.72 8.51
CA GLY A 271 15.59 -1.69 7.56
C GLY A 271 15.94 -3.10 8.00
N PHE A 272 14.96 -4.01 8.00
CA PHE A 272 15.18 -5.41 8.36
C PHE A 272 14.99 -6.31 7.15
N VAL A 273 15.94 -7.22 6.93
CA VAL A 273 15.88 -8.28 5.93
C VAL A 273 16.02 -9.60 6.66
N THR A 274 15.15 -10.57 6.37
CA THR A 274 15.30 -11.94 6.86
C THR A 274 15.74 -12.84 5.72
N LEU A 275 16.93 -13.41 5.84
CA LEU A 275 17.50 -14.38 4.92
C LEU A 275 17.47 -15.76 5.58
N ASN A 276 16.91 -16.77 4.93
CA ASN A 276 16.91 -18.14 5.46
C ASN A 276 18.06 -18.95 4.86
N GLY A 277 19.04 -19.30 5.69
CA GLY A 277 20.19 -20.12 5.31
C GLY A 277 19.77 -21.58 5.14
N ILE A 278 20.00 -22.13 3.96
CA ILE A 278 19.84 -23.55 3.65
C ILE A 278 21.25 -24.15 3.63
N ARG A 279 21.43 -25.29 4.30
CA ARG A 279 22.69 -26.03 4.20
C ARG A 279 22.67 -26.82 2.90
N GLU A 280 23.76 -26.80 2.14
CA GLU A 280 23.96 -27.82 1.11
C GLU A 280 24.13 -29.19 1.76
N ASN A 281 23.51 -30.21 1.15
CA ASN A 281 23.68 -31.57 1.62
C ASN A 281 25.07 -32.06 1.21
N LEU A 282 25.81 -32.62 2.16
CA LEU A 282 27.12 -33.23 1.91
C LEU A 282 26.92 -34.52 1.12
N ARG A 283 27.40 -34.56 -0.11
CA ARG A 283 27.28 -35.72 -1.01
C ARG A 283 28.41 -36.71 -0.72
N VAL A 284 28.09 -37.82 -0.07
CA VAL A 284 29.07 -38.84 0.33
C VAL A 284 28.99 -40.04 -0.60
N LEU A 285 30.13 -40.42 -1.18
CA LEU A 285 30.31 -41.69 -1.88
C LEU A 285 30.96 -42.71 -0.95
N LEU A 286 30.20 -43.71 -0.50
CA LEU A 286 30.71 -44.83 0.30
C LEU A 286 30.91 -46.06 -0.57
N ILE A 287 32.13 -46.59 -0.62
CA ILE A 287 32.49 -47.76 -1.41
C ILE A 287 33.03 -48.84 -0.48
N SER A 288 32.26 -49.93 -0.37
CA SER A 288 32.62 -51.09 0.46
C SER A 288 33.15 -52.22 -0.41
N GLY A 289 34.37 -52.67 -0.11
CA GLY A 289 35.05 -53.72 -0.90
C GLY A 289 34.52 -55.13 -0.69
N GLU A 290 33.91 -55.40 0.47
CA GLU A 290 33.36 -56.70 0.86
C GLU A 290 32.14 -56.46 1.77
N PRO A 291 31.05 -57.27 1.71
CA PRO A 291 29.93 -57.13 2.65
C PRO A 291 30.34 -57.45 4.09
N HIS A 292 30.05 -56.56 5.04
CA HIS A 292 30.25 -56.81 6.47
C HIS A 292 29.26 -56.04 7.36
N ALA A 293 29.12 -56.46 8.62
CA ALA A 293 28.18 -55.83 9.57
C ALA A 293 28.43 -54.33 9.81
N GLY A 294 29.69 -53.89 9.72
CA GLY A 294 30.08 -52.48 9.90
C GLY A 294 29.58 -51.53 8.81
N GLU A 295 29.28 -52.04 7.61
CA GLU A 295 28.70 -51.25 6.52
C GLU A 295 27.33 -50.67 6.92
N ARG A 296 26.53 -51.46 7.66
CA ARG A 296 25.25 -51.00 8.22
C ARG A 296 25.46 -49.85 9.21
N THR A 297 26.54 -49.91 10.00
CA THR A 297 26.87 -48.83 10.93
C THR A 297 27.22 -47.54 10.18
N TRP A 298 28.08 -47.61 9.16
CA TRP A 298 28.41 -46.45 8.32
C TRP A 298 27.18 -45.85 7.64
N ARG A 299 26.37 -46.69 6.99
CA ARG A 299 25.15 -46.23 6.31
C ARG A 299 24.15 -45.61 7.28
N ASN A 300 23.94 -46.23 8.45
CA ASN A 300 23.01 -45.70 9.44
C ASN A 300 23.50 -44.38 10.03
N LEU A 301 24.80 -44.26 10.29
CA LEU A 301 25.41 -43.01 10.77
C LEU A 301 25.22 -41.89 9.74
N LEU A 302 25.61 -42.13 8.49
CA LEU A 302 25.54 -41.11 7.45
C LEU A 302 24.10 -40.77 7.05
N LYS A 303 23.20 -41.75 6.97
CA LYS A 303 21.76 -41.49 6.70
C LYS A 303 20.99 -40.91 7.88
N SER A 304 21.56 -40.92 9.09
CA SER A 304 20.89 -40.33 10.26
C SER A 304 20.91 -38.80 10.23
N ASP A 305 21.84 -38.20 9.49
CA ASP A 305 21.90 -36.77 9.27
C ASP A 305 21.14 -36.41 7.98
N PRO A 306 20.05 -35.63 8.05
CA PRO A 306 19.31 -35.20 6.86
C PRO A 306 20.12 -34.27 5.94
N ALA A 307 21.26 -33.73 6.40
CA ALA A 307 22.18 -32.93 5.60
C ALA A 307 23.20 -33.79 4.82
N VAL A 308 23.05 -35.12 4.75
CA VAL A 308 23.97 -36.01 4.04
C VAL A 308 23.24 -36.81 2.97
N ASP A 309 23.64 -36.59 1.71
CA ASP A 309 23.18 -37.38 0.57
C ASP A 309 24.16 -38.52 0.31
N LEU A 310 23.83 -39.71 0.85
CA LEU A 310 24.67 -40.90 0.76
C LEU A 310 24.39 -41.73 -0.49
N VAL A 311 25.40 -41.86 -1.36
CA VAL A 311 25.46 -42.86 -2.42
C VAL A 311 26.38 -43.99 -1.97
N HIS A 312 25.83 -45.20 -1.84
CA HIS A 312 26.56 -46.36 -1.31
C HIS A 312 26.61 -47.51 -2.33
N PHE A 313 27.81 -48.03 -2.58
CA PHE A 313 28.03 -49.20 -3.41
C PHE A 313 28.82 -50.27 -2.65
N THR A 314 28.40 -51.52 -2.81
CA THR A 314 29.13 -52.69 -2.31
C THR A 314 29.58 -53.54 -3.47
N ILE A 315 30.87 -53.85 -3.54
CA ILE A 315 31.43 -54.68 -4.60
C ILE A 315 31.17 -56.14 -4.25
N LEU A 316 30.08 -56.69 -4.78
CA LEU A 316 29.63 -58.05 -4.46
C LEU A 316 30.43 -59.15 -5.18
N ARG A 317 31.13 -58.83 -6.27
CA ARG A 317 31.87 -59.81 -7.09
C ARG A 317 33.18 -59.22 -7.63
N PRO A 318 34.34 -59.84 -7.36
CA PRO A 318 35.60 -59.49 -8.01
C PRO A 318 35.55 -59.79 -9.52
N PRO A 319 36.19 -58.97 -10.38
CA PRO A 319 36.18 -59.14 -11.84
C PRO A 319 36.82 -60.45 -12.33
N GLU A 320 37.54 -61.17 -11.48
CA GLU A 320 38.19 -62.44 -11.79
C GLU A 320 37.21 -63.65 -11.80
N LYS A 321 36.02 -63.51 -11.19
CA LYS A 321 34.94 -64.51 -11.23
C LYS A 321 33.88 -64.17 -12.28
N GLN A 322 34.30 -64.04 -13.54
CA GLN A 322 33.36 -63.87 -14.66
C GLN A 322 32.61 -65.17 -14.94
N ASP A 323 31.29 -65.16 -14.74
CA ASP A 323 30.41 -66.14 -15.37
C ASP A 323 30.26 -65.73 -16.84
N GLY A 324 30.35 -66.69 -17.77
CA GLY A 324 30.08 -66.46 -19.20
C GLY A 324 28.61 -66.18 -19.52
N THR A 325 27.82 -65.68 -18.56
CA THR A 325 26.41 -65.37 -18.72
C THR A 325 26.25 -63.94 -19.29
N PRO A 326 25.44 -63.75 -20.35
CA PRO A 326 25.16 -62.43 -20.92
C PRO A 326 24.69 -61.39 -19.88
N ILE A 327 25.13 -60.14 -20.02
CA ILE A 327 24.88 -59.05 -19.05
C ILE A 327 23.38 -58.80 -18.80
N ASN A 328 22.53 -59.03 -19.81
CA ASN A 328 21.07 -58.90 -19.71
C ASN A 328 20.40 -60.02 -18.87
N GLN A 329 21.14 -61.06 -18.47
CA GLN A 329 20.66 -62.19 -17.66
C GLN A 329 21.27 -62.21 -16.24
N LEU A 330 22.15 -61.25 -15.92
CA LEU A 330 22.68 -61.07 -14.57
C LEU A 330 21.76 -60.13 -13.77
N SER A 331 21.33 -60.55 -12.58
CA SER A 331 20.51 -59.73 -11.67
C SER A 331 21.29 -58.60 -10.98
N LEU A 332 22.57 -58.43 -11.32
CA LEU A 332 23.51 -57.51 -10.67
C LEU A 332 24.01 -56.49 -11.68
N ILE A 333 23.75 -55.21 -11.41
CA ILE A 333 24.27 -54.09 -12.20
C ILE A 333 25.78 -54.00 -11.99
N ALA A 334 26.54 -53.87 -13.07
CA ALA A 334 27.99 -53.70 -12.99
C ALA A 334 28.35 -52.41 -12.24
N PHE A 335 29.42 -52.44 -11.45
CA PHE A 335 29.88 -51.26 -10.72
C PHE A 335 30.25 -50.14 -11.71
N PRO A 336 29.59 -48.96 -11.66
CA PRO A 336 29.71 -47.91 -12.68
C PRO A 336 30.96 -47.04 -12.45
N ALA A 337 32.15 -47.67 -12.46
CA ALA A 337 33.42 -47.03 -12.10
C ALA A 337 33.73 -45.79 -12.95
N ARG A 338 33.41 -45.82 -14.26
CA ARG A 338 33.65 -44.68 -15.15
C ARG A 338 32.77 -43.48 -14.81
N GLU A 339 31.49 -43.71 -14.54
CA GLU A 339 30.58 -42.62 -14.20
C GLU A 339 31.00 -41.97 -12.88
N LEU A 340 31.31 -42.78 -11.86
CA LEU A 340 31.66 -42.27 -10.53
C LEU A 340 33.05 -41.61 -10.47
N PHE A 341 34.07 -42.19 -11.10
CA PHE A 341 35.47 -41.75 -10.94
C PHE A 341 36.06 -40.98 -12.13
N VAL A 342 35.27 -40.74 -13.18
CA VAL A 342 35.69 -39.93 -14.32
C VAL A 342 34.70 -38.80 -14.59
N GLN A 343 33.39 -39.09 -14.61
CA GLN A 343 32.39 -38.08 -14.97
C GLN A 343 31.89 -37.29 -13.76
N LYS A 344 31.58 -37.99 -12.66
CA LYS A 344 30.89 -37.43 -11.49
C LYS A 344 31.76 -37.29 -10.25
N ILE A 345 33.07 -37.45 -10.37
CA ILE A 345 33.97 -37.39 -9.20
C ILE A 345 33.89 -36.03 -8.48
N VAL A 346 33.64 -34.96 -9.23
CA VAL A 346 33.46 -33.58 -8.72
C VAL A 346 32.11 -33.33 -8.04
N GLU A 347 31.17 -34.27 -8.13
CA GLU A 347 29.85 -34.16 -7.49
C GLU A 347 29.85 -34.66 -6.04
N PHE A 348 30.95 -35.26 -5.56
CA PHE A 348 31.04 -35.84 -4.21
C PHE A 348 32.01 -35.04 -3.35
N ASP A 349 31.54 -34.57 -2.19
CA ASP A 349 32.35 -33.81 -1.24
C ASP A 349 33.25 -34.71 -0.39
N LEU A 350 32.87 -35.98 -0.24
CA LEU A 350 33.62 -36.98 0.53
C LEU A 350 33.52 -38.37 -0.11
N ILE A 351 34.68 -39.01 -0.33
CA ILE A 351 34.78 -40.38 -0.82
C ILE A 351 35.37 -41.27 0.28
N ILE A 352 34.60 -42.27 0.73
CA ILE A 352 35.00 -43.20 1.78
C ILE A 352 35.22 -44.59 1.18
N PHE A 353 36.43 -45.12 1.34
CA PHE A 353 36.76 -46.51 1.02
C PHE A 353 36.73 -47.38 2.29
N ASP A 354 35.70 -48.21 2.43
CA ASP A 354 35.55 -49.12 3.58
C ASP A 354 35.99 -50.54 3.22
N ARG A 355 36.96 -51.05 4.00
CA ARG A 355 37.60 -52.37 3.82
C ARG A 355 37.96 -52.69 2.36
N TYR A 356 38.34 -51.67 1.61
CA TYR A 356 38.69 -51.80 0.21
C TYR A 356 40.11 -52.36 0.09
N ARG A 357 40.23 -53.64 -0.27
CA ARG A 357 41.51 -54.25 -0.62
C ARG A 357 41.77 -54.04 -2.12
N ARG A 358 43.01 -53.75 -2.53
CA ARG A 358 43.41 -53.72 -3.95
C ARG A 358 43.18 -55.10 -4.59
N ARG A 359 41.98 -55.33 -5.10
CA ARG A 359 41.54 -56.55 -5.79
C ARG A 359 41.42 -56.34 -7.31
N ASN A 360 42.22 -55.44 -7.89
CA ASN A 360 42.17 -55.05 -9.32
C ASN A 360 40.79 -54.60 -9.85
N VAL A 361 39.87 -54.18 -8.97
CA VAL A 361 38.52 -53.74 -9.37
C VAL A 361 38.51 -52.34 -9.97
N LEU A 362 39.38 -51.46 -9.47
CA LEU A 362 39.55 -50.09 -10.00
C LEU A 362 40.87 -49.99 -10.77
N PRO A 363 40.82 -49.64 -12.07
CA PRO A 363 41.99 -49.25 -12.85
C PRO A 363 42.85 -48.18 -12.17
N LEU A 364 44.17 -48.21 -12.41
CA LEU A 364 45.13 -47.24 -11.86
C LEU A 364 44.74 -45.79 -12.21
N LEU A 365 44.23 -45.58 -13.43
CA LEU A 365 43.74 -44.29 -13.92
C LEU A 365 42.67 -43.65 -13.01
N TYR A 366 41.82 -44.44 -12.37
CA TYR A 366 40.79 -43.90 -11.48
C TYR A 366 41.38 -43.44 -10.14
N PHE A 367 42.44 -44.10 -9.64
CA PHE A 367 43.17 -43.61 -8.49
C PHE A 367 43.91 -42.30 -8.80
N GLU A 368 44.48 -42.17 -10.00
CA GLU A 368 45.10 -40.91 -10.43
C GLU A 368 44.09 -39.76 -10.51
N ASN A 369 42.86 -40.02 -10.97
CA ASN A 369 41.79 -39.02 -10.96
C ASN A 369 41.39 -38.61 -9.54
N ILE A 370 41.35 -39.56 -8.59
CA ILE A 370 41.07 -39.26 -7.18
C ILE A 370 42.21 -38.41 -6.60
N VAL A 371 43.46 -38.75 -6.87
CA VAL A 371 44.63 -37.96 -6.42
C VAL A 371 44.56 -36.54 -6.98
N ARG A 372 44.31 -36.39 -8.28
CA ARG A 372 44.16 -35.07 -8.92
C ARG A 372 42.95 -34.28 -8.43
N TYR A 373 41.91 -34.94 -7.92
CA TYR A 373 40.75 -34.27 -7.33
C TYR A 373 41.04 -33.77 -5.91
N VAL A 374 41.90 -34.47 -5.16
CA VAL A 374 42.29 -34.11 -3.78
C VAL A 374 43.43 -33.09 -3.73
N GLU A 375 44.32 -33.10 -4.73
CA GLU A 375 45.34 -32.06 -4.98
C GLU A 375 44.74 -30.80 -5.61
#